data_AF-A0A1X6WZB9-F1
#
_entry.id   AF-A0A1X6WZB9-F1
#
_cell.length_a   1.000
_cell.length_b   1.000
_cell.length_c   1.000
_cell.angle_alpha   90.00
_cell.angle_beta   90.00
_cell.angle_gamma   90.00
#
_symmetry.space_group_name_H-M   'P 1'
#
loop_
_entity.id
_entity.type
_entity.pdbx_description
1 polymer ?
#
loop_
_entity_poly.entity_id
_entity_poly.type
_entity_poly.pdbx_seq_one_letter_code
_entity_poly.pdbx_strand_id
1 'polypeptide(L)'
;MTDSPAHRTKPFWQPLVRVLTAIEVAIGVLCILAILVLVFFQAVQRYLPIEQVAWTGEVSRFALVWLTFSAAGILITTRGHIALEIVDAARSRLFVRIVQSGAMLIVAAVAIMLVVEALALIDSQGILKSAVLRIPMSWVYIPVLIGVVSTAIRSLIQAVQIAVTGPVFSEFDDDAEVAP
;
A
#
# COMPACT_ATOMS: atom_id res chain seq x y z
N MET A 1 -15.81 39.50 10.89
CA MET A 1 -16.36 38.52 9.94
C MET A 1 -15.52 38.57 8.67
N THR A 2 -14.39 37.89 8.67
CA THR A 2 -13.54 37.69 7.49
C THR A 2 -13.36 36.19 7.33
N ASP A 3 -14.38 35.54 6.80
CA ASP A 3 -14.23 34.22 6.20
C ASP A 3 -13.46 34.40 4.89
N SER A 4 -12.14 34.29 4.98
CA SER A 4 -11.33 33.99 3.81
C SER A 4 -11.17 32.47 3.80
N PRO A 5 -11.87 31.73 2.92
CA PRO A 5 -11.60 30.31 2.78
C PRO A 5 -10.17 30.22 2.27
N ALA A 6 -9.24 29.87 3.16
CA ALA A 6 -7.88 29.56 2.77
C ALA A 6 -7.98 28.49 1.69
N HIS A 7 -7.73 28.91 0.45
CA HIS A 7 -7.54 28.06 -0.70
C HIS A 7 -6.38 27.13 -0.36
N ARG A 8 -6.67 26.02 0.32
CA ARG A 8 -5.74 24.90 0.49
C ARG A 8 -5.51 24.39 -0.93
N THR A 9 -4.53 24.98 -1.60
CA THR A 9 -4.10 24.55 -2.93
C THR A 9 -3.79 23.08 -2.79
N LYS A 10 -4.56 22.25 -3.49
CA LYS A 10 -4.37 20.81 -3.48
C LYS A 10 -2.91 20.57 -3.85
N PRO A 11 -2.10 19.91 -2.99
CA PRO A 11 -0.69 19.70 -3.30
C PRO A 11 -0.59 19.03 -4.66
N PHE A 12 0.30 19.53 -5.53
CA PHE A 12 0.33 19.13 -6.93
C PHE A 12 0.60 17.62 -7.14
N TRP A 13 1.06 16.92 -6.09
CA TRP A 13 1.30 15.48 -6.03
C TRP A 13 0.02 14.63 -5.82
N GLN A 14 -1.12 15.21 -5.44
CA GLN A 14 -2.39 14.49 -5.26
C GLN A 14 -2.88 13.73 -6.51
N PRO A 15 -2.90 14.32 -7.72
CA PRO A 15 -3.32 13.58 -8.91
C PRO A 15 -2.42 12.37 -9.18
N LEU A 16 -1.11 12.49 -8.98
CA LEU A 16 -0.17 11.39 -9.18
C LEU A 16 -0.43 10.24 -8.21
N VAL A 17 -0.57 10.54 -6.92
CA VAL A 17 -0.87 9.55 -5.87
C VAL A 17 -2.21 8.86 -6.14
N ARG A 18 -3.21 9.61 -6.63
CA ARG A 18 -4.53 9.06 -6.96
C ARG A 18 -4.49 8.13 -8.17
N VAL A 19 -3.76 8.50 -9.22
CA VAL A 19 -3.56 7.63 -10.40
C VAL A 19 -2.82 6.36 -10.00
N LEU A 20 -1.77 6.48 -9.19
CA LEU A 20 -1.01 5.33 -8.69
C LEU A 20 -1.90 4.39 -7.86
N THR A 21 -2.73 4.92 -6.95
CA THR A 21 -3.71 4.12 -6.21
C THR A 21 -4.72 3.46 -7.13
N ALA A 22 -5.24 4.17 -8.13
CA ALA A 22 -6.21 3.60 -9.06
C ALA A 22 -5.62 2.42 -9.84
N ILE A 23 -4.35 2.51 -10.23
CA ILE A 23 -3.62 1.42 -10.88
C ILE A 23 -3.45 0.23 -9.93
N GLU A 24 -2.99 0.46 -8.69
CA GLU A 24 -2.84 -0.59 -7.67
C GLU A 24 -4.16 -1.31 -7.38
N VAL A 25 -5.26 -0.55 -7.29
CA VAL A 25 -6.61 -1.10 -7.09
C VAL A 25 -7.06 -1.91 -8.30
N ALA A 26 -6.85 -1.40 -9.52
CA ALA A 26 -7.22 -2.12 -10.74
C ALA A 26 -6.46 -3.45 -10.88
N ILE A 27 -5.16 -3.45 -10.55
CA ILE A 27 -4.34 -4.67 -10.52
C ILE A 27 -4.89 -5.64 -9.47
N GLY A 28 -5.18 -5.16 -8.25
CA GLY A 28 -5.77 -5.98 -7.19
C GLY A 28 -7.09 -6.62 -7.62
N VAL A 29 -8.00 -5.85 -8.23
CA VAL A 29 -9.28 -6.35 -8.74
C VAL A 29 -9.07 -7.40 -9.84
N LEU A 30 -8.13 -7.17 -10.76
CA LEU A 30 -7.83 -8.16 -11.80
C LEU A 30 -7.26 -9.45 -11.20
N CYS A 31 -6.35 -9.34 -10.23
CA CYS A 31 -5.74 -10.48 -9.57
C CYS A 31 -6.77 -11.31 -8.79
N ILE A 32 -7.67 -10.67 -8.02
CA ILE A 32 -8.68 -11.41 -7.25
C ILE A 32 -9.68 -12.13 -8.17
N LEU A 33 -10.07 -11.51 -9.29
CA LEU A 33 -10.90 -12.15 -10.30
C LEU A 33 -10.18 -13.32 -10.97
N ALA A 34 -8.91 -13.17 -11.31
CA ALA A 34 -8.10 -14.25 -11.87
C ALA A 34 -7.99 -15.44 -10.91
N ILE A 35 -7.72 -15.19 -9.62
CA ILE A 35 -7.67 -16.24 -8.58
C ILE A 35 -9.02 -16.94 -8.50
N LEU A 36 -10.12 -16.18 -8.41
CA LEU A 36 -11.47 -16.74 -8.33
C LEU A 36 -11.75 -17.69 -9.50
N VAL A 37 -11.52 -17.22 -10.73
CA VAL A 37 -11.77 -18.02 -11.94
C VAL A 37 -10.88 -19.25 -11.98
N LEU A 38 -9.58 -19.12 -11.71
CA LEU A 38 -8.62 -20.22 -11.80
C LEU A 38 -8.82 -21.27 -10.71
N VAL A 39 -9.13 -20.86 -9.48
CA VAL A 39 -9.39 -21.78 -8.36
C VAL A 39 -10.74 -22.45 -8.55
N PHE A 40 -11.76 -21.72 -9.02
CA PHE A 40 -13.05 -22.31 -9.35
C PHE A 40 -12.93 -23.32 -10.50
N PHE A 41 -12.15 -23.01 -11.53
CA PHE A 41 -11.86 -23.94 -12.62
C PHE A 41 -11.18 -25.21 -12.12
N GLN A 42 -10.18 -25.10 -11.25
CA GLN A 42 -9.54 -26.26 -10.60
C GLN A 42 -10.52 -27.06 -9.75
N ALA A 43 -11.44 -26.41 -9.04
CA ALA A 43 -12.48 -27.09 -8.27
C ALA A 43 -13.44 -27.87 -9.19
N VAL A 44 -13.83 -27.29 -10.33
CA VAL A 44 -14.68 -27.94 -11.33
C VAL A 44 -13.99 -29.14 -11.98
N GLN A 45 -12.70 -29.01 -12.32
CA GLN A 45 -11.87 -30.11 -12.84
C GLN A 45 -11.78 -31.30 -11.89
N ARG A 46 -11.98 -31.09 -10.59
CA ARG A 46 -11.95 -32.18 -9.61
C ARG A 46 -13.19 -33.07 -9.65
N TYR A 47 -14.31 -32.55 -10.16
CA TYR A 47 -15.58 -33.29 -10.24
C TYR A 47 -15.95 -33.70 -11.67
N LEU A 48 -15.36 -33.07 -12.69
CA LEU A 48 -15.51 -33.45 -14.09
C LEU A 48 -14.35 -34.37 -14.52
N PRO A 49 -14.55 -35.24 -15.52
CA PRO A 49 -13.50 -36.06 -16.11
C PRO A 49 -12.60 -35.24 -17.05
N ILE A 50 -12.03 -34.14 -16.56
CA ILE A 50 -11.13 -33.24 -17.28
C ILE A 50 -9.75 -33.33 -16.62
N GLU A 51 -8.68 -33.38 -17.42
CA GLU A 51 -7.31 -33.39 -16.88
C GLU A 51 -7.01 -32.13 -16.07
N GLN A 52 -6.30 -32.30 -14.94
CA GLN A 52 -5.89 -31.17 -14.11
C GLN A 52 -4.82 -30.34 -14.83
N VAL A 53 -5.10 -29.05 -15.00
CA VAL A 53 -4.21 -28.16 -15.74
C VAL A 53 -3.21 -27.54 -14.76
N ALA A 54 -1.98 -28.07 -14.73
CA ALA A 54 -0.98 -27.69 -13.72
C ALA A 54 -0.62 -26.18 -13.71
N TRP A 55 -0.72 -25.49 -14.84
CA TRP A 55 -0.36 -24.07 -14.95
C TRP A 55 -1.36 -23.14 -14.23
N THR A 56 -2.63 -23.53 -14.08
CA THR A 56 -3.64 -22.67 -13.42
C THR A 56 -3.32 -22.46 -11.94
N GLY A 57 -2.73 -23.47 -11.30
CA GLY A 57 -2.25 -23.38 -9.92
C GLY A 57 -1.10 -22.38 -9.77
N GLU A 58 -0.12 -22.39 -10.67
CA GLU A 58 0.98 -21.41 -10.64
C GLU A 58 0.48 -19.98 -10.87
N VAL A 59 -0.38 -19.76 -11.86
CA VAL A 59 -0.91 -18.41 -12.16
C VAL A 59 -1.74 -17.89 -10.99
N SER A 60 -2.56 -18.72 -10.34
CA SER A 60 -3.32 -18.31 -9.16
C SER A 60 -2.42 -17.91 -7.98
N ARG A 61 -1.29 -18.60 -7.78
CA ARG A 61 -0.30 -18.24 -6.75
C ARG A 61 0.40 -16.92 -7.07
N PHE A 62 0.76 -16.69 -8.34
CA PHE A 62 1.37 -15.43 -8.75
C PHE A 62 0.39 -14.26 -8.62
N ALA A 63 -0.87 -14.46 -9.05
CA ALA A 63 -1.92 -13.48 -8.86
C ALA A 63 -2.17 -13.17 -7.37
N LEU A 64 -2.07 -14.17 -6.48
CA LEU A 64 -2.19 -13.95 -5.04
C LEU A 64 -1.05 -13.11 -4.47
N VAL A 65 0.20 -13.34 -4.92
CA VAL A 65 1.34 -12.50 -4.55
C VAL A 65 1.12 -11.07 -5.03
N TRP A 66 0.75 -10.88 -6.30
CA TRP A 66 0.48 -9.56 -6.87
C TRP A 66 -0.64 -8.82 -6.14
N LEU A 67 -1.72 -9.51 -5.81
CA LEU A 67 -2.83 -8.98 -5.01
C LEU A 67 -2.36 -8.54 -3.62
N THR A 68 -1.60 -9.39 -2.92
CA THR A 68 -1.14 -9.12 -1.56
C THR A 68 -0.30 -7.86 -1.49
N PHE A 69 0.66 -7.70 -2.41
CA PHE A 69 1.54 -6.54 -2.40
C PHE A 69 0.87 -5.27 -2.93
N SER A 70 -0.04 -5.38 -3.90
CA SER A 70 -0.87 -4.25 -4.33
C SER A 70 -1.74 -3.74 -3.18
N ALA A 71 -2.38 -4.66 -2.44
CA ALA A 71 -3.18 -4.32 -1.27
C ALA A 71 -2.35 -3.76 -0.11
N ALA A 72 -1.15 -4.29 0.14
CA ALA A 72 -0.24 -3.82 1.18
C ALA A 72 0.19 -2.36 0.93
N GLY A 73 0.54 -1.99 -0.30
CA GLY A 73 0.90 -0.61 -0.66
C GLY A 73 -0.24 0.39 -0.40
N ILE A 74 -1.47 0.01 -0.74
CA ILE A 74 -2.67 0.82 -0.46
C ILE A 74 -2.94 0.90 1.05
N LEU A 75 -2.80 -0.22 1.78
CA LEU A 75 -3.16 -0.27 3.20
C LEU A 75 -2.20 0.53 4.07
N ILE A 76 -0.88 0.47 3.81
CA ILE A 76 0.11 1.26 4.54
C ILE A 76 -0.16 2.76 4.39
N THR A 77 -0.61 3.15 3.20
CA THR A 77 -0.85 4.57 2.90
C THR A 77 -2.17 5.08 3.47
N THR A 78 -3.09 4.18 3.79
CA THR A 78 -4.39 4.50 4.41
C THR A 78 -4.33 4.45 5.94
N ARG A 79 -3.60 3.51 6.54
CA ARG A 79 -3.59 3.28 8.00
C ARG A 79 -2.56 4.07 8.80
N GLY A 80 -1.62 4.75 8.16
CA GLY A 80 -0.67 5.64 8.84
C GLY A 80 -1.35 6.69 9.72
N HIS A 81 -2.58 7.09 9.39
CA HIS A 81 -3.35 8.09 10.13
C HIS A 81 -3.94 7.56 11.46
N ILE A 82 -4.30 6.27 11.55
CA ILE A 82 -5.05 5.73 12.70
C ILE A 82 -4.21 5.67 13.99
N ALA A 83 -2.92 5.35 13.89
CA ALA A 83 -2.03 5.34 15.06
C ALA A 83 -1.67 6.76 15.54
N LEU A 84 -1.81 7.76 14.67
CA LEU A 84 -1.54 9.16 14.97
C LEU A 84 -2.73 9.82 15.66
N GLU A 85 -3.96 9.43 15.30
CA GLU A 85 -5.19 9.89 15.96
C GLU A 85 -5.20 9.62 17.48
N ILE A 86 -4.60 8.52 17.93
CA ILE A 86 -4.50 8.19 19.37
C ILE A 86 -3.52 9.11 20.09
N VAL A 87 -2.47 9.55 19.41
CA VAL A 87 -1.46 10.48 19.97
C VAL A 87 -1.96 11.93 19.91
N ASP A 88 -2.82 12.28 18.95
CA ASP A 88 -3.45 13.61 18.84
C ASP A 88 -4.32 13.96 20.07
N ALA A 89 -4.80 12.97 20.82
CA ALA A 89 -5.50 13.17 22.09
C ALA A 89 -4.59 13.71 23.22
N ALA A 90 -3.27 13.85 22.97
CA ALA A 90 -2.34 14.41 23.94
C ALA A 90 -2.34 15.95 23.90
N ARG A 91 -2.47 16.57 25.08
CA ARG A 91 -2.60 18.02 25.29
C ARG A 91 -1.46 18.92 24.77
N SER A 92 -0.33 18.35 24.32
CA SER A 92 0.84 19.11 23.88
C SER A 92 1.07 18.99 22.37
N ARG A 93 0.70 20.04 21.62
CA ARG A 93 0.86 20.15 20.16
C ARG A 93 2.29 19.90 19.66
N LEU A 94 3.30 20.22 20.47
CA LEU A 94 4.72 20.01 20.12
C LEU A 94 5.12 18.53 20.22
N PHE A 95 4.61 17.82 21.24
CA PHE A 95 4.88 16.39 21.44
C PHE A 95 4.27 15.55 20.33
N VAL A 96 3.00 15.82 20.00
CA VAL A 96 2.28 15.17 18.91
C VAL A 96 3.04 15.32 17.59
N ARG A 97 3.51 16.54 17.26
CA ARG A 97 4.26 16.80 16.03
C ARG A 97 5.55 15.99 15.94
N ILE A 98 6.31 15.90 17.03
CA ILE A 98 7.58 15.16 17.08
C ILE A 98 7.32 13.66 16.90
N VAL A 99 6.35 13.11 17.64
CA VAL A 99 5.99 11.68 17.55
C VAL A 99 5.47 11.34 16.16
N GLN A 100 4.59 12.17 15.60
CA GLN A 100 4.01 11.97 14.27
C GLN A 100 5.07 12.04 13.16
N SER A 101 5.97 13.02 13.23
CA SER A 101 7.09 13.13 12.28
C SER A 101 8.07 11.97 12.41
N GLY A 102 8.38 11.56 13.64
CA GLY A 102 9.27 10.43 13.93
C GLY A 102 8.70 9.09 13.45
N ALA A 103 7.42 8.84 13.69
CA ALA A 103 6.73 7.65 13.20
C ALA A 103 6.76 7.58 11.66
N MET A 104 6.49 8.69 10.98
CA MET A 104 6.53 8.74 9.51
C MET A 104 7.95 8.57 8.96
N LEU A 105 8.97 9.08 9.65
CA LEU A 105 10.38 8.83 9.32
C LEU A 105 10.75 7.36 9.45
N ILE A 106 10.31 6.69 10.52
CA ILE A 106 10.53 5.25 10.71
C ILE A 106 9.85 4.46 9.60
N VAL A 107 8.60 4.79 9.27
CA VAL A 107 7.87 4.15 8.16
C VAL A 107 8.60 4.36 6.83
N ALA A 108 9.11 5.57 6.56
CA ALA A 108 9.90 5.84 5.37
C ALA A 108 11.21 5.04 5.33
N ALA A 109 11.93 4.95 6.45
CA ALA A 109 13.16 4.18 6.56
C ALA A 109 12.92 2.68 6.32
N VAL A 110 11.88 2.11 6.95
CA VAL A 110 11.49 0.71 6.73
C VAL A 110 11.08 0.48 5.28
N ALA A 111 10.30 1.39 4.68
CA ALA A 111 9.90 1.27 3.29
C ALA A 111 11.11 1.28 2.33
N ILE A 112 12.10 2.14 2.56
CA ILE A 112 13.34 2.17 1.78
C ILE A 112 14.12 0.87 1.94
N MET A 113 14.24 0.35 3.16
CA MET A 113 14.91 -0.93 3.41
C MET A 113 14.24 -2.07 2.64
N LEU A 114 12.91 -2.11 2.63
CA LEU A 114 12.16 -3.11 1.87
C LEU A 114 12.33 -2.96 0.35
N VAL A 115 12.55 -1.75 -0.18
CA VAL A 115 12.88 -1.56 -1.60
C VAL A 115 14.23 -2.20 -1.94
N VAL A 116 15.24 -2.02 -1.09
CA VAL A 116 16.57 -2.63 -1.28
C VAL A 116 16.48 -4.16 -1.24
N GLU A 117 15.78 -4.70 -0.25
CA GLU A 117 15.56 -6.15 -0.13
C GLU A 117 14.77 -6.70 -1.33
N ALA A 118 13.76 -5.99 -1.82
CA ALA A 118 13.01 -6.40 -3.01
C ALA A 118 13.90 -6.45 -4.27
N LEU A 119 14.82 -5.49 -4.44
CA LEU A 119 15.79 -5.50 -5.53
C LEU A 119 16.79 -6.66 -5.40
N ALA A 120 17.29 -6.91 -4.19
CA ALA A 120 18.17 -8.04 -3.92
C ALA A 120 17.48 -9.40 -4.18
N LEU A 121 16.19 -9.50 -3.87
CA LEU A 121 15.38 -10.68 -4.21
C LEU A 121 15.24 -10.86 -5.73
N ILE A 122 15.00 -9.77 -6.49
CA ILE A 122 14.90 -9.85 -7.94
C ILE A 122 16.21 -10.34 -8.55
N ASP A 123 17.35 -9.88 -8.05
CA ASP A 123 18.68 -10.25 -8.55
C ASP A 123 19.04 -11.70 -8.19
N SER A 124 18.85 -12.08 -6.92
CA SER A 124 19.18 -13.43 -6.43
C SER A 124 18.22 -14.52 -6.91
N GLN A 125 16.91 -14.23 -6.94
CA GLN A 125 15.86 -15.22 -7.23
C GLN A 125 15.28 -15.07 -8.65
N GLY A 126 15.62 -14.01 -9.39
CA GLY A 126 15.14 -13.80 -10.76
C GLY A 126 15.65 -14.83 -11.77
N ILE A 127 16.77 -15.49 -11.47
CA ILE A 127 17.36 -16.55 -12.28
C ILE A 127 16.53 -17.85 -12.18
N LEU A 128 15.74 -18.02 -11.11
CA LEU A 128 14.85 -19.19 -10.95
C LEU A 128 13.62 -19.03 -11.84
N LYS A 129 13.33 -20.08 -12.61
CA LYS A 129 12.13 -20.20 -13.45
C LYS A 129 11.03 -20.95 -12.70
N SER A 130 9.77 -20.61 -12.95
CA SER A 130 8.64 -21.38 -12.38
C SER A 130 8.66 -22.84 -12.81
N ALA A 131 8.15 -23.73 -11.96
CA ALA A 131 8.30 -25.18 -12.14
C ALA A 131 7.53 -25.70 -13.36
N VAL A 132 6.38 -25.11 -13.68
CA VAL A 132 5.49 -25.55 -14.76
C VAL A 132 5.56 -24.60 -15.97
N LEU A 133 5.29 -23.30 -15.79
CA LEU A 133 5.30 -22.36 -16.93
C LEU A 133 6.71 -21.92 -17.36
N ARG A 134 7.75 -22.22 -16.58
CA ARG A 134 9.14 -21.77 -16.82
C ARG A 134 9.27 -20.25 -16.99
N ILE A 135 8.35 -19.49 -16.42
CA ILE A 135 8.39 -18.02 -16.44
C ILE A 135 9.46 -17.56 -15.45
N PRO A 136 10.31 -16.57 -15.80
CA PRO A 136 11.28 -16.01 -14.88
C PRO A 136 10.57 -15.36 -13.67
N MET A 137 10.95 -15.76 -12.45
CA MET A 137 10.34 -15.28 -11.20
C MET A 137 10.45 -13.76 -11.02
N SER A 138 11.33 -13.08 -11.76
CA SER A 138 11.39 -11.62 -11.82
C SER A 138 10.02 -10.97 -12.07
N TRP A 139 9.16 -11.57 -12.89
CA TRP A 139 7.80 -11.05 -13.14
C TRP A 139 6.91 -11.10 -11.90
N VAL A 140 7.14 -12.06 -11.01
CA VAL A 140 6.40 -12.19 -9.75
C VAL A 140 6.81 -11.10 -8.76
N TYR A 141 8.07 -10.68 -8.78
CA TYR A 141 8.64 -9.72 -7.84
C TYR A 141 8.53 -8.25 -8.28
N ILE A 142 8.27 -7.94 -9.56
CA ILE A 142 8.10 -6.55 -10.02
C ILE A 142 6.94 -5.82 -9.30
N PRO A 143 5.75 -6.41 -9.13
CA PRO A 143 4.66 -5.73 -8.41
C PRO A 143 4.95 -5.53 -6.92
N VAL A 144 5.77 -6.41 -6.34
CA VAL A 144 6.28 -6.24 -4.97
C VAL A 144 7.06 -4.95 -4.89
N LEU A 145 8.06 -4.78 -5.77
CA LEU A 145 8.87 -3.58 -5.86
C LEU A 145 8.01 -2.32 -6.05
N ILE A 146 7.02 -2.36 -6.95
CA ILE A 146 6.11 -1.24 -7.19
C ILE A 146 5.33 -0.85 -5.91
N GLY A 147 4.80 -1.83 -5.18
CA GLY A 147 4.04 -1.57 -3.94
C GLY A 147 4.90 -0.92 -2.84
N VAL A 148 6.14 -1.39 -2.65
CA VAL A 148 7.04 -0.81 -1.64
C VAL A 148 7.60 0.55 -2.06
N VAL A 149 7.87 0.77 -3.35
CA VAL A 149 8.26 2.08 -3.88
C VAL A 149 7.12 3.09 -3.72
N SER A 150 5.89 2.72 -4.06
CA SER A 150 4.69 3.55 -3.85
C SER A 150 4.54 3.94 -2.38
N THR A 151 4.77 2.97 -1.48
CA THR A 151 4.74 3.19 -0.04
C THR A 151 5.83 4.17 0.42
N ALA A 152 7.08 4.00 -0.05
CA ALA A 152 8.20 4.87 0.30
C ALA A 152 7.98 6.32 -0.17
N ILE A 153 7.47 6.51 -1.39
CA ILE A 153 7.17 7.84 -1.94
C ILE A 153 6.10 8.53 -1.09
N ARG A 154 5.01 7.82 -0.78
CA ARG A 154 3.88 8.42 -0.04
C ARG A 154 4.23 8.71 1.42
N SER A 155 4.98 7.83 2.09
CA SER A 155 5.43 8.08 3.47
C SER A 155 6.39 9.26 3.56
N LEU A 156 7.29 9.42 2.56
CA LEU A 156 8.17 10.58 2.48
C LEU A 156 7.38 11.88 2.26
N ILE A 157 6.39 11.87 1.36
CA ILE A 157 5.52 13.03 1.12
C ILE A 157 4.77 13.40 2.40
N GLN A 158 4.21 12.42 3.12
CA GLN A 158 3.51 12.68 4.40
C GLN A 158 4.46 13.24 5.46
N ALA A 159 5.66 12.67 5.61
CA ALA A 159 6.67 13.15 6.55
C ALA A 159 7.01 14.63 6.30
N VAL A 160 7.22 15.01 5.03
CA VAL A 160 7.50 16.40 4.64
C VAL A 160 6.29 17.31 4.89
N GLN A 161 5.07 16.84 4.60
CA GLN A 161 3.85 17.63 4.85
C GLN A 161 3.64 17.92 6.33
N ILE A 162 3.86 16.94 7.21
CA ILE A 162 3.77 17.11 8.68
C ILE A 162 4.87 18.06 9.17
N ALA A 163 6.08 17.93 8.61
CA ALA A 163 7.20 18.80 8.96
C ALA A 163 6.94 20.27 8.58
N VAL A 164 6.28 20.54 7.44
CA VAL A 164 6.02 21.90 6.93
C VAL A 164 4.71 22.50 7.44
N THR A 165 3.62 21.74 7.47
CA THR A 165 2.25 22.25 7.70
C THR A 165 1.87 22.25 9.18
N GLY A 166 2.63 21.55 10.04
CA GLY A 166 2.27 21.32 11.43
C GLY A 166 1.36 20.08 11.59
N PRO A 167 1.16 19.62 12.84
CA PRO A 167 0.43 18.39 13.13
C PRO A 167 -1.04 18.52 12.67
N VAL A 168 -1.52 17.46 12.04
CA VAL A 168 -2.92 17.35 11.61
C VAL A 168 -3.70 16.83 12.79
N PHE A 169 -4.38 17.70 13.53
CA PHE A 169 -5.30 17.28 14.59
C PHE A 169 -6.55 16.67 13.96
N SER A 170 -6.91 15.46 14.37
CA SER A 170 -8.23 14.91 14.07
C SER A 170 -9.33 15.75 14.75
N GLU A 171 -10.46 15.99 14.06
CA GLU A 171 -11.62 16.77 14.54
C GLU A 171 -12.31 16.18 15.79
N PHE A 172 -11.78 15.11 16.39
CA PHE A 172 -12.36 14.43 17.55
C PHE A 172 -12.37 15.26 18.85
N ASP A 173 -11.65 16.39 18.92
CA ASP A 173 -11.60 17.24 20.12
C ASP A 173 -12.75 18.27 20.17
N ASP A 174 -13.38 18.61 19.04
CA ASP A 174 -14.45 19.63 19.00
C ASP A 174 -15.81 19.10 19.51
N ASP A 175 -16.03 17.79 19.46
CA ASP A 175 -17.29 17.19 19.92
C ASP A 175 -17.31 16.90 21.44
N ALA A 176 -16.14 16.87 22.09
CA ALA A 176 -16.02 16.59 23.52
C ALA A 176 -16.17 17.83 24.41
N GLU A 177 -16.00 19.04 23.85
CA GLU A 177 -16.10 20.30 24.60
C GLU A 177 -17.51 20.95 24.52
N VAL A 178 -18.44 20.36 23.76
CA VAL A 178 -19.81 20.89 23.57
C VAL A 178 -20.88 20.10 24.36
N ALA A 179 -20.49 19.16 25.23
CA ALA A 179 -21.44 18.52 26.15
C ALA A 179 -21.58 19.33 27.46
N PRO A 180 -22.73 19.98 27.75
CA PRO A 180 -22.97 20.74 28.98
C PRO A 180 -23.11 19.87 30.23
#